data_AF-A0A6J2JPW1-F1
#
_entry.id   AF-A0A6J2JPW1-F1
#
_cell.length_a   1.000
_cell.length_b   1.000
_cell.length_c   1.000
_cell.angle_alpha   90.00
_cell.angle_beta   90.00
_cell.angle_gamma   90.00
#
_symmetry.space_group_name_H-M   'P 1'
#
loop_
_entity.id
_entity.type
_entity.pdbx_description
1 polymer ?
#
loop_
_entity_poly.entity_id
_entity_poly.type
_entity_poly.pdbx_seq_one_letter_code
_entity_poly.pdbx_strand_id
1 'polypeptide(L)'
;MNNPDEINRRVPLYPGFPELARSDVSIYPSYTKLGLAYRVVCRHRYHWAKVAQRKQFMKELHSFEKLQANALDGVRVHREFSQGILSHVIPPRRYMQKLTTDPLTPKERMRVEEIISGRINFGQK
;
A
#
# COMPACT_ATOMS: atom_id res chain seq x y z
N MET A 1 -2.45 22.82 6.97
CA MET A 1 -1.70 23.76 6.13
C MET A 1 -2.28 23.66 4.73
N ASN A 2 -2.91 24.72 4.21
CA ASN A 2 -3.58 24.68 2.91
C ASN A 2 -2.52 24.75 1.79
N ASN A 3 -2.65 23.88 0.80
CA ASN A 3 -1.74 23.77 -0.35
C ASN A 3 -1.87 25.03 -1.22
N PRO A 4 -0.78 25.72 -1.61
CA PRO A 4 -0.83 27.00 -2.34
C PRO A 4 -1.60 26.94 -3.66
N ASP A 5 -1.73 25.75 -4.25
CA ASP A 5 -2.38 25.54 -5.55
C ASP A 5 -3.92 25.61 -5.51
N GLU A 6 -4.56 25.43 -4.35
CA GLU A 6 -6.02 25.53 -4.21
C GLU A 6 -6.52 26.99 -4.23
N ILE A 7 -5.66 27.93 -3.87
CA ILE A 7 -5.96 29.37 -3.84
C ILE A 7 -6.17 29.89 -5.28
N ASN A 8 -5.47 29.32 -6.25
CA ASN A 8 -5.41 29.80 -7.63
C ASN A 8 -6.58 29.33 -8.53
N ARG A 9 -7.48 28.47 -8.05
CA ARG A 9 -8.62 27.94 -8.84
C ARG A 9 -9.94 28.66 -8.65
N ARG A 10 -10.01 29.70 -7.80
CA ARG A 10 -11.23 30.48 -7.64
C ARG A 10 -11.32 31.48 -8.78
N VAL A 11 -12.22 31.22 -9.73
CA VAL A 11 -12.57 32.19 -10.78
C VAL A 11 -13.00 33.48 -10.08
N PRO A 12 -12.34 34.63 -10.33
CA PRO A 12 -12.73 35.87 -9.70
C PRO A 12 -14.13 36.25 -10.16
N LEU A 13 -15.04 36.53 -9.20
CA LEU A 13 -16.41 36.98 -9.48
C LEU A 13 -16.43 38.24 -10.37
N TYR A 14 -15.36 39.05 -10.30
CA TYR A 14 -15.14 40.22 -11.15
C TYR A 14 -13.72 40.20 -11.72
N PRO A 15 -13.54 39.78 -13.00
CA PRO A 15 -12.27 39.87 -13.69
C PRO A 15 -11.85 41.34 -13.83
N GLY A 16 -10.66 41.70 -13.35
CA GLY A 16 -10.11 43.06 -13.42
C GLY A 16 -10.17 43.87 -12.11
N PHE A 17 -10.97 43.44 -11.13
CA PHE A 17 -11.02 44.10 -9.81
C PHE A 17 -10.93 43.07 -8.67
N PRO A 18 -9.73 42.49 -8.44
CA PRO A 18 -9.52 41.47 -7.41
C PRO A 18 -9.73 42.00 -5.99
N GLU A 19 -9.69 43.32 -5.79
CA GLU A 19 -9.90 43.98 -4.51
C GLU A 19 -11.35 43.91 -4.04
N LEU A 20 -12.33 43.95 -4.96
CA LEU A 20 -13.75 43.87 -4.61
C LEU A 20 -14.18 42.45 -4.17
N ALA A 21 -13.37 41.44 -4.45
CA ALA A 21 -13.63 40.07 -3.99
C ALA A 21 -13.23 39.84 -2.51
N ARG A 22 -12.55 40.81 -1.89
CA ARG A 22 -12.15 40.75 -0.47
C ARG A 22 -13.28 41.29 0.40
N SER A 23 -13.60 40.55 1.47
CA SER A 23 -14.60 40.95 2.47
C SER A 23 -14.31 42.30 3.13
N ASP A 24 -13.04 42.71 3.12
CA ASP A 24 -12.53 43.82 3.92
C ASP A 24 -12.59 45.17 3.16
N VAL A 25 -13.04 45.18 1.90
CA VAL A 25 -12.98 46.34 0.98
C VAL A 25 -14.38 46.95 0.74
N SER A 26 -15.35 46.65 1.61
CA SER A 26 -16.66 47.30 1.52
C SER A 26 -16.55 48.81 1.82
N ILE A 27 -17.14 49.63 0.96
CA ILE A 27 -17.29 51.09 1.14
C ILE A 27 -18.10 51.41 2.42
N TYR A 28 -18.93 50.46 2.87
CA TYR A 28 -19.77 50.62 4.04
C TYR A 28 -19.13 49.94 5.27
N PRO A 29 -18.79 50.70 6.33
CA PRO A 29 -18.08 50.18 7.50
C PRO A 29 -18.85 49.13 8.31
N SER A 30 -20.15 48.96 8.06
CA SER A 30 -20.98 47.88 8.63
C SER A 30 -20.68 46.50 8.04
N TYR A 31 -20.12 46.43 6.83
CA TYR A 31 -19.83 45.16 6.13
C TYR A 31 -18.38 44.70 6.27
N THR A 32 -17.48 45.54 6.78
CA THR A 32 -16.05 45.21 6.96
C THR A 32 -15.78 44.25 8.14
N LYS A 33 -16.76 44.07 9.03
CA LYS A 33 -16.68 43.15 10.19
C LYS A 33 -17.74 42.03 10.13
N LEU A 34 -18.34 41.79 8.97
CA LEU A 34 -19.34 40.73 8.82
C LEU A 34 -18.66 39.35 8.84
N GLY A 35 -18.47 38.80 10.04
CA GLY A 35 -18.10 37.40 10.20
C GLY A 35 -19.23 36.50 9.69
N LEU A 36 -18.90 35.44 8.96
CA LEU A 36 -19.90 34.42 8.65
C LEU A 36 -20.48 33.89 9.97
N ALA A 37 -21.81 33.78 10.03
CA ALA A 37 -22.48 33.20 11.18
C ALA A 37 -21.86 31.83 11.49
N TYR A 38 -21.57 31.60 12.78
CA TYR A 38 -20.80 30.43 13.23
C TYR A 38 -21.34 29.09 12.68
N ARG A 39 -22.68 28.96 12.58
CA ARG A 39 -23.34 27.79 11.98
C ARG A 39 -22.88 27.49 10.55
N VAL A 40 -22.67 28.52 9.73
CA VAL A 40 -22.21 28.38 8.34
C VAL A 40 -20.76 27.89 8.31
N VAL A 41 -19.91 28.43 9.18
CA VAL A 41 -18.50 27.99 9.33
C VAL A 41 -18.45 26.52 9.76
N CYS A 42 -19.25 26.11 10.75
CA CYS A 42 -19.34 24.71 11.18
C CYS A 42 -19.81 23.79 10.05
N ARG A 43 -20.86 24.17 9.31
CA ARG A 43 -21.35 23.39 8.16
C ARG A 43 -20.27 23.22 7.09
N HIS A 44 -19.51 24.28 6.80
CA HIS A 44 -18.42 24.23 5.85
C HIS A 44 -17.32 23.28 6.33
N ARG A 45 -16.85 23.43 7.57
CA ARG A 45 -15.85 22.54 8.19
C ARG A 45 -16.28 21.08 8.15
N TYR A 46 -17.54 20.80 8.50
CA TYR A 46 -18.09 19.45 8.47
C TYR A 46 -18.11 18.86 7.06
N HIS A 47 -18.51 19.65 6.06
CA HIS A 47 -18.52 19.23 4.67
C HIS A 47 -17.13 18.83 4.19
N TRP A 48 -16.11 19.67 4.45
CA TRP A 48 -14.73 19.38 4.07
C TRP A 48 -14.16 18.17 4.80
N ALA A 49 -14.46 18.02 6.09
CA ALA A 49 -14.06 16.82 6.85
C ALA A 49 -14.65 15.55 6.23
N LYS A 50 -15.93 15.56 5.84
CA LYS A 50 -16.59 14.42 5.16
C LYS A 50 -15.93 14.09 3.82
N VAL A 51 -15.61 15.11 3.02
CA VAL A 51 -14.92 14.93 1.73
C VAL A 51 -13.53 14.33 1.94
N ALA A 52 -12.77 14.83 2.92
CA ALA A 52 -11.43 14.33 3.25
C ALA A 52 -11.48 12.86 3.73
N GLN A 53 -12.41 12.52 4.62
CA GLN A 53 -12.61 11.15 5.10
C GLN A 53 -12.95 10.20 3.94
N ARG A 54 -13.85 10.59 3.04
CA ARG A 54 -14.20 9.77 1.88
C ARG A 54 -13.00 9.54 0.96
N LYS A 55 -12.19 10.59 0.73
CA LYS A 55 -10.97 10.48 -0.09
C LYS A 55 -9.95 9.53 0.55
N GLN A 56 -9.76 9.63 1.86
CA GLN A 56 -8.88 8.73 2.60
C GLN A 56 -9.38 7.28 2.52
N PHE A 57 -10.67 7.06 2.79
CA PHE A 57 -11.27 5.73 2.73
C PHE A 57 -11.09 5.06 1.35
N MET A 58 -11.33 5.79 0.26
CA MET A 58 -11.14 5.24 -1.09
C MET A 58 -9.67 4.90 -1.37
N LYS A 59 -8.72 5.72 -0.87
CA LYS A 59 -7.29 5.44 -0.99
C LYS A 59 -6.91 4.14 -0.27
N GLU A 60 -7.43 3.95 0.94
CA GLU A 60 -7.23 2.72 1.72
C GLU A 60 -7.84 1.51 1.01
N LEU A 61 -9.08 1.63 0.51
CA LEU A 61 -9.76 0.57 -0.22
C LEU A 61 -8.96 0.10 -1.45
N HIS A 62 -8.47 1.02 -2.27
CA HIS A 62 -7.61 0.68 -3.42
C HIS A 62 -6.26 0.09 -3.01
N SER A 63 -5.72 0.48 -1.86
CA SER A 63 -4.49 -0.12 -1.34
C SER A 63 -4.73 -1.59 -0.95
N PHE A 64 -5.88 -1.91 -0.36
CA PHE A 64 -6.26 -3.28 -0.02
C PHE A 64 -6.51 -4.12 -1.28
N GLU A 65 -7.20 -3.58 -2.28
CA GLU A 65 -7.43 -4.24 -3.56
C GLU A 65 -6.10 -4.65 -4.23
N LYS A 66 -5.10 -3.75 -4.24
CA LYS A 66 -3.76 -4.07 -4.76
C LYS A 66 -3.05 -5.16 -3.95
N LEU A 67 -3.25 -5.18 -2.64
CA LEU A 67 -2.65 -6.19 -1.76
C LEU A 67 -3.32 -7.56 -1.90
N GLN A 68 -4.56 -7.65 -2.37
CA GLN A 68 -5.25 -8.94 -2.57
C GLN A 68 -4.52 -9.86 -3.55
N ALA A 69 -3.95 -9.31 -4.64
CA ALA A 69 -3.15 -10.11 -5.58
C ALA A 69 -1.91 -10.71 -4.89
N ASN A 70 -1.27 -9.95 -4.00
CA ASN A 70 -0.09 -10.38 -3.26
C ASN A 70 -0.41 -11.29 -2.06
N ALA A 71 -1.68 -11.36 -1.64
CA ALA A 71 -2.09 -12.23 -0.53
C ALA A 71 -1.88 -13.72 -0.87
N LEU A 72 -2.06 -14.11 -2.14
CA LEU A 72 -1.74 -15.46 -2.60
C LEU A 72 -0.25 -15.74 -2.57
N ASP A 73 0.60 -14.76 -2.87
CA ASP A 73 2.05 -14.93 -2.83
C ASP A 73 2.56 -15.15 -1.40
N GLY A 74 1.98 -14.49 -0.39
CA GLY A 74 2.26 -14.77 1.01
C GLY A 74 1.96 -16.23 1.40
N VAL A 75 0.84 -16.79 0.91
CA VAL A 75 0.48 -18.20 1.11
C VAL A 75 1.42 -19.14 0.35
N ARG A 76 1.86 -18.76 -0.86
CA ARG A 76 2.82 -19.56 -1.65
C ARG A 76 4.18 -19.62 -0.98
N VAL A 77 4.71 -18.48 -0.52
CA VAL A 77 5.96 -18.42 0.26
C VAL A 77 5.83 -19.23 1.54
N HIS A 78 4.74 -19.07 2.30
CA HIS A 78 4.52 -19.90 3.50
C HIS A 78 4.45 -21.40 3.15
N ARG A 79 3.82 -21.79 2.04
CA ARG A 79 3.77 -23.20 1.62
C ARG A 79 5.16 -23.73 1.24
N GLU A 80 5.92 -22.97 0.47
CA GLU A 80 7.27 -23.36 0.00
C GLU A 80 8.27 -23.48 1.14
N PHE A 81 8.29 -22.52 2.07
CA PHE A 81 9.29 -22.46 3.12
C PHE A 81 8.88 -23.19 4.41
N SER A 82 7.59 -23.23 4.78
CA SER A 82 7.16 -23.79 6.07
C SER A 82 6.95 -25.31 6.03
N GLN A 83 6.65 -25.89 4.85
CA GLN A 83 6.47 -27.35 4.76
C GLN A 83 7.77 -28.12 5.03
N GLY A 84 8.93 -27.51 4.79
CA GLY A 84 10.24 -28.07 5.15
C GLY A 84 10.58 -27.98 6.65
N ILE A 85 9.92 -27.07 7.39
CA ILE A 85 10.28 -26.77 8.80
C ILE A 85 9.28 -27.40 9.78
N LEU A 86 7.99 -27.47 9.43
CA LEU A 86 6.92 -27.91 10.35
C LEU A 86 6.64 -29.43 10.32
N SER A 87 7.14 -30.15 9.32
CA SER A 87 6.97 -31.61 9.27
C SER A 87 8.23 -32.31 9.78
N HIS A 88 8.16 -32.91 10.97
CA HIS A 88 9.18 -33.84 11.46
C HIS A 88 9.27 -35.12 10.60
N VAL A 89 8.36 -35.27 9.63
CA VAL A 89 8.33 -36.36 8.66
C VAL A 89 8.51 -35.75 7.29
N ILE A 90 9.69 -35.99 6.70
CA ILE A 90 10.02 -35.53 5.35
C ILE A 90 8.98 -36.10 4.38
N PRO A 91 8.17 -35.26 3.72
CA PRO A 91 7.17 -35.73 2.78
C PRO A 91 7.81 -36.40 1.56
N PRO A 92 7.10 -37.34 0.90
CA PRO A 92 7.66 -38.15 -0.16
C PRO A 92 8.12 -37.32 -1.37
N ARG A 93 9.27 -37.69 -1.91
CA ARG A 93 10.08 -37.00 -2.93
C ARG A 93 9.33 -36.43 -4.14
N ARG A 94 8.24 -37.08 -4.58
CA ARG A 94 7.42 -36.63 -5.72
C ARG A 94 6.67 -35.32 -5.45
N TYR A 95 6.41 -35.00 -4.18
CA TYR A 95 5.75 -33.76 -3.80
C TYR A 95 6.75 -32.57 -3.79
N MET A 96 8.01 -32.79 -3.36
CA MET A 96 9.05 -31.74 -3.34
C MET A 96 9.49 -31.33 -4.74
N GLN A 97 9.59 -32.28 -5.67
CA GLN A 97 9.98 -32.03 -7.07
C GLN A 97 8.97 -31.15 -7.84
N LYS A 98 7.72 -31.05 -7.36
CA LYS A 98 6.70 -30.20 -8.00
C LYS A 98 6.72 -28.75 -7.49
N LEU A 99 7.35 -28.50 -6.34
CA LEU A 99 7.39 -27.16 -5.72
C LEU A 99 8.70 -26.41 -6.00
N THR A 100 9.82 -27.12 -6.19
CA THR A 100 11.10 -26.50 -6.53
C THR A 100 11.82 -27.37 -7.55
N THR A 101 12.20 -26.77 -8.69
CA THR A 101 13.06 -27.44 -9.66
C THR A 101 14.40 -27.69 -9.00
N ASP A 102 14.76 -28.96 -8.89
CA ASP A 102 16.06 -29.37 -8.39
C ASP A 102 17.18 -28.77 -9.26
N PRO A 103 18.12 -27.99 -8.69
CA PRO A 103 19.22 -27.45 -9.47
C PRO A 103 20.23 -28.51 -9.90
N LEU A 104 20.16 -29.73 -9.35
CA LEU A 104 21.07 -30.83 -9.67
C LEU A 104 20.52 -31.73 -10.77
N THR A 105 21.42 -32.19 -11.64
CA THR A 105 21.11 -33.28 -12.55
C THR A 105 20.94 -34.60 -11.78
N PRO A 106 20.25 -35.62 -12.35
CA PRO A 106 20.03 -36.90 -11.67
C PRO A 106 21.33 -37.57 -11.20
N LYS A 107 22.41 -37.41 -11.97
CA LYS A 107 23.74 -37.95 -11.66
C LYS A 107 24.41 -37.24 -10.48
N GLU A 108 24.35 -35.91 -10.45
CA GLU A 108 24.91 -35.11 -9.36
C GLU A 108 24.17 -35.38 -8.05
N ARG A 109 22.85 -35.57 -8.12
CA ARG A 109 22.02 -35.88 -6.96
C ARG A 109 22.30 -37.28 -6.40
N MET A 110 22.50 -38.28 -7.27
CA MET A 110 22.93 -39.62 -6.86
C MET A 110 24.28 -39.56 -6.11
N ARG A 111 25.22 -38.74 -6.62
CA ARG A 111 26.51 -38.51 -5.96
C ARG A 111 26.35 -37.84 -4.59
N VAL A 112 25.46 -36.85 -4.46
CA VAL A 112 25.17 -36.21 -3.16
C VAL A 112 24.56 -37.20 -2.17
N GLU A 113 23.66 -38.08 -2.62
CA GLU A 113 23.09 -39.14 -1.76
C GLU A 113 24.12 -40.16 -1.30
N GLU A 114 25.07 -40.53 -2.17
CA GLU A 114 26.19 -41.40 -1.79
C GLU A 114 27.10 -40.76 -0.74
N ILE A 115 27.32 -39.44 -0.84
CA ILE A 115 28.07 -38.65 0.14
C ILE A 115 27.31 -38.57 1.48
N ILE A 116 26.02 -38.24 1.45
CA ILE A 116 25.19 -38.09 2.66
C ILE A 116 24.97 -39.43 3.36
N SER A 117 24.83 -40.53 2.61
CA SER A 117 24.70 -41.88 3.16
C SER A 117 26.01 -42.46 3.70
N GLY A 118 27.12 -41.72 3.61
CA GLY A 118 28.43 -42.12 4.14
C GLY A 118 29.05 -43.31 3.40
N ARG A 119 28.56 -43.65 2.20
CA ARG A 119 29.07 -44.76 1.39
C ARG A 119 30.42 -44.44 0.73
N ILE A 120 30.76 -43.17 0.62
CA ILE A 120 32.02 -42.69 0.04
C ILE A 120 32.94 -42.24 1.17
N ASN A 121 34.03 -42.98 1.38
CA ASN A 121 35.12 -42.57 2.27
C ASN A 121 36.17 -41.79 1.47
N PHE A 122 36.23 -40.47 1.67
CA PHE A 122 37.23 -39.59 1.04
C PHE A 122 38.66 -39.76 1.62
N GLY A 123 38.85 -40.70 2.55
CA GLY A 123 40.05 -40.84 3.38
C GLY A 123 41.05 -41.91 2.97
N GLN A 124 40.90 -42.61 1.83
CA GLN A 124 41.89 -43.58 1.37
C GLN A 124 42.58 -43.08 0.10
N LYS A 125 43.83 -42.62 0.27
CA LYS A 125 44.83 -42.46 -0.79
C LYS A 125 45.79 -43.62 -0.74
#